data_AF-A0A972XG72-F1
#
_entry.id   AF-A0A972XG72-F1
#
_cell.length_a   1.000
_cell.length_b   1.000
_cell.length_c   1.000
_cell.angle_alpha   90.00
_cell.angle_beta   90.00
_cell.angle_gamma   90.00
#
_symmetry.space_group_name_H-M   'P 1'
#
loop_
_entity.id
_entity.type
_entity.pdbx_description
1 polymer ?
#
loop_
_entity_poly.entity_id
_entity_poly.type
_entity_poly.pdbx_seq_one_letter_code
_entity_poly.pdbx_strand_id
1 'polypeptide(L)'
;MAIAHEPPVGAKASFAGAALSDADFVRADLGGADFRGAVLDGANFTGANLAGADFTGANLDGAVVCGADLAGATLIGANVSLADLRRCDLTAADLTGANLSEALLDGSRLVDAVLAGVDARSASFLGAQLIRADLSNSNLTGAALSGANLTDANLAAATGAAIAVFHARTAQHVATGKALEAIARDLGLDDYVGQVEPELQALRQQGLTVTAPGTSQQPSSISWS
;
A
#
# COMPACT_ATOMS: atom_id res chain seq x y z
N MET A 1 -16.56 -16.43 -29.82
CA MET A 1 -17.41 -15.27 -29.51
C MET A 1 -18.51 -15.75 -28.58
N ALA A 2 -18.18 -15.93 -27.30
CA ALA A 2 -19.13 -16.38 -26.28
C ALA A 2 -19.67 -15.14 -25.60
N ILE A 3 -20.94 -14.85 -25.82
CA ILE A 3 -21.67 -13.79 -25.12
C ILE A 3 -22.00 -14.39 -23.75
N ALA A 4 -21.19 -14.09 -22.74
CA ALA A 4 -21.46 -14.52 -21.37
C ALA A 4 -22.68 -13.74 -20.88
N HIS A 5 -23.80 -14.44 -20.76
CA HIS A 5 -24.99 -14.01 -20.04
C HIS A 5 -24.58 -13.66 -18.60
N GLU A 6 -24.92 -12.46 -18.13
CA GLU A 6 -24.65 -11.97 -16.78
C GLU A 6 -25.00 -13.04 -15.73
N PRO A 7 -24.03 -13.58 -14.96
CA PRO A 7 -24.36 -14.47 -13.86
C PRO A 7 -24.86 -13.61 -12.69
N PRO A 8 -26.09 -13.83 -12.18
CA PRO A 8 -26.50 -13.26 -10.93
C PRO A 8 -25.82 -14.09 -9.83
N VAL A 9 -24.59 -13.74 -9.48
CA VAL A 9 -23.85 -14.46 -8.46
C VAL A 9 -23.92 -13.66 -7.19
N GLY A 10 -24.50 -14.29 -6.17
CA GLY A 10 -24.51 -13.83 -4.80
C GLY A 10 -23.33 -14.40 -4.02
N ALA A 11 -23.29 -14.07 -2.73
CA ALA A 11 -22.20 -14.47 -1.86
C ALA A 11 -21.93 -15.99 -1.92
N LYS A 12 -20.67 -16.39 -2.13
CA LYS A 12 -20.14 -17.78 -2.19
C LYS A 12 -20.23 -18.52 -3.55
N ALA A 13 -20.30 -17.81 -4.66
CA ALA A 13 -20.09 -18.43 -5.97
C ALA A 13 -18.69 -19.04 -6.11
N SER A 14 -18.53 -20.11 -6.89
CA SER A 14 -17.20 -20.69 -7.18
C SER A 14 -16.87 -20.59 -8.65
N PHE A 15 -15.70 -20.02 -8.90
CA PHE A 15 -15.04 -19.76 -10.17
C PHE A 15 -13.59 -20.26 -10.15
N ALA A 16 -13.26 -21.16 -9.22
CA ALA A 16 -11.91 -21.67 -9.05
C ALA A 16 -11.38 -22.28 -10.36
N GLY A 17 -10.22 -21.80 -10.83
CA GLY A 17 -9.60 -22.21 -12.09
C GLY A 17 -10.37 -21.85 -13.36
N ALA A 18 -11.44 -21.03 -13.27
CA ALA A 18 -12.24 -20.67 -14.43
C ALA A 18 -11.48 -19.73 -15.37
N ALA A 19 -11.72 -19.89 -16.68
CA ALA A 19 -11.26 -18.95 -17.69
C ALA A 19 -12.31 -17.85 -17.89
N LEU A 20 -12.01 -16.67 -17.38
CA LEU A 20 -12.89 -15.51 -17.25
C LEU A 20 -12.20 -14.22 -17.71
N SER A 21 -11.22 -14.33 -18.62
CA SER A 21 -10.58 -13.18 -19.26
C SER A 21 -11.65 -12.27 -19.88
N ASP A 22 -11.48 -10.96 -19.72
CA ASP A 22 -12.41 -9.91 -20.19
C ASP A 22 -13.86 -10.05 -19.69
N ALA A 23 -14.13 -10.89 -18.68
CA ALA A 23 -15.47 -11.05 -18.15
C ALA A 23 -15.97 -9.78 -17.45
N ASP A 24 -17.27 -9.51 -17.58
CA ASP A 24 -17.92 -8.36 -16.97
C ASP A 24 -18.65 -8.75 -15.69
N PHE A 25 -18.21 -8.18 -14.57
CA PHE A 25 -18.75 -8.31 -13.23
C PHE A 25 -19.07 -6.95 -12.61
N VAL A 26 -19.31 -5.92 -13.42
CA VAL A 26 -19.61 -4.57 -12.94
C VAL A 26 -20.76 -4.61 -11.94
N ARG A 27 -20.49 -4.13 -10.72
CA ARG A 27 -21.45 -4.08 -9.60
C ARG A 27 -22.06 -5.44 -9.19
N ALA A 28 -21.42 -6.55 -9.55
CA ALA A 28 -21.86 -7.88 -9.12
C ALA A 28 -21.68 -8.08 -7.60
N ASP A 29 -22.49 -8.96 -7.01
CA ASP A 29 -22.42 -9.31 -5.58
C ASP A 29 -21.63 -10.61 -5.34
N LEU A 30 -20.32 -10.50 -5.40
CA LEU A 30 -19.37 -11.61 -5.34
C LEU A 30 -18.73 -11.79 -3.95
N GLY A 31 -19.41 -11.36 -2.89
CA GLY A 31 -18.89 -11.46 -1.52
C GLY A 31 -18.54 -12.90 -1.14
N GLY A 32 -17.30 -13.17 -0.74
CA GLY A 32 -16.84 -14.52 -0.40
C GLY A 32 -16.83 -15.51 -1.57
N ALA A 33 -16.87 -15.04 -2.82
CA ALA A 33 -16.71 -15.89 -3.99
C ALA A 33 -15.30 -16.50 -4.05
N ASP A 34 -15.20 -17.71 -4.60
CA ASP A 34 -13.96 -18.44 -4.78
C ASP A 34 -13.44 -18.28 -6.22
N PHE A 35 -12.41 -17.46 -6.39
CA PHE A 35 -11.69 -17.20 -7.65
C PHE A 35 -10.29 -17.83 -7.66
N ARG A 36 -10.00 -18.80 -6.78
CA ARG A 36 -8.64 -19.36 -6.66
C ARG A 36 -8.14 -19.90 -8.00
N GLY A 37 -6.97 -19.43 -8.44
CA GLY A 37 -6.36 -19.81 -9.70
C GLY A 37 -7.17 -19.45 -10.96
N ALA A 38 -8.22 -18.62 -10.85
CA ALA A 38 -8.98 -18.17 -12.00
C ALA A 38 -8.12 -17.29 -12.92
N VAL A 39 -8.43 -17.32 -14.21
CA VAL A 39 -7.82 -16.47 -15.23
C VAL A 39 -8.79 -15.32 -15.50
N LEU A 40 -8.44 -14.12 -15.04
CA LEU A 40 -9.26 -12.91 -14.96
C LEU A 40 -8.54 -11.72 -15.62
N ASP A 41 -7.59 -11.96 -16.52
CA ASP A 41 -6.89 -10.89 -17.23
C ASP A 41 -7.90 -10.00 -17.97
N GLY A 42 -7.80 -8.69 -17.78
CA GLY A 42 -8.73 -7.71 -18.35
C GLY A 42 -10.16 -7.73 -17.79
N ALA A 43 -10.49 -8.59 -16.82
CA ALA A 43 -11.83 -8.67 -16.27
C ALA A 43 -12.25 -7.35 -15.58
N ASN A 44 -13.56 -7.04 -15.64
CA ASN A 44 -14.10 -5.80 -15.09
C ASN A 44 -14.95 -6.06 -13.84
N PHE A 45 -14.44 -5.64 -12.69
CA PHE A 45 -15.08 -5.70 -11.38
C PHE A 45 -15.48 -4.31 -10.86
N THR A 46 -15.63 -3.30 -11.72
CA THR A 46 -15.91 -1.92 -11.28
C THR A 46 -17.11 -1.87 -10.33
N GLY A 47 -16.86 -1.41 -9.10
CA GLY A 47 -17.87 -1.27 -8.05
C GLY A 47 -18.52 -2.59 -7.59
N ALA A 48 -17.91 -3.75 -7.86
CA ALA A 48 -18.39 -5.04 -7.37
C ALA A 48 -18.22 -5.15 -5.84
N ASN A 49 -19.07 -5.95 -5.21
CA ASN A 49 -18.83 -6.44 -3.86
C ASN A 49 -17.98 -7.70 -3.94
N LEU A 50 -16.73 -7.63 -3.48
CA LEU A 50 -15.74 -8.72 -3.43
C LEU A 50 -15.29 -8.98 -1.98
N ALA A 51 -16.03 -8.48 -0.98
CA ALA A 51 -15.65 -8.60 0.42
C ALA A 51 -15.47 -10.07 0.80
N GLY A 52 -14.29 -10.41 1.33
CA GLY A 52 -13.92 -11.78 1.70
C GLY A 52 -13.74 -12.76 0.53
N ALA A 53 -13.75 -12.31 -0.73
CA ALA A 53 -13.50 -13.19 -1.88
C ALA A 53 -12.06 -13.75 -1.87
N ASP A 54 -11.89 -14.94 -2.42
CA ASP A 54 -10.60 -15.64 -2.47
C ASP A 54 -10.05 -15.69 -3.90
N PHE A 55 -9.05 -14.86 -4.17
CA PHE A 55 -8.28 -14.76 -5.40
C PHE A 55 -6.91 -15.43 -5.29
N THR A 56 -6.69 -16.36 -4.36
CA THR A 56 -5.37 -16.99 -4.17
C THR A 56 -4.86 -17.57 -5.50
N GLY A 57 -3.69 -17.10 -5.94
CA GLY A 57 -3.04 -17.49 -7.19
C GLY A 57 -3.82 -17.16 -8.48
N ALA A 58 -4.85 -16.31 -8.42
CA ALA A 58 -5.58 -15.88 -9.61
C ALA A 58 -4.74 -14.91 -10.47
N ASN A 59 -5.04 -14.84 -11.76
CA ASN A 59 -4.44 -13.87 -12.67
C ASN A 59 -5.42 -12.74 -12.98
N LEU A 60 -5.22 -11.56 -12.37
CA LEU A 60 -5.96 -10.31 -12.58
C LEU A 60 -5.14 -9.28 -13.36
N ASP A 61 -4.19 -9.70 -14.20
CA ASP A 61 -3.38 -8.77 -15.00
C ASP A 61 -4.26 -7.80 -15.80
N GLY A 62 -4.04 -6.50 -15.61
CA GLY A 62 -4.80 -5.44 -16.28
C GLY A 62 -6.30 -5.39 -15.94
N ALA A 63 -6.77 -6.10 -14.91
CA ALA A 63 -8.18 -6.07 -14.51
C ALA A 63 -8.62 -4.67 -14.03
N VAL A 64 -9.88 -4.32 -14.26
CA VAL A 64 -10.48 -3.06 -13.81
C VAL A 64 -11.33 -3.31 -12.58
N VAL A 65 -10.81 -2.96 -11.40
CA VAL A 65 -11.42 -3.25 -10.09
C VAL A 65 -11.89 -1.97 -9.38
N CYS A 66 -11.73 -0.81 -10.03
CA CYS A 66 -11.96 0.53 -9.48
C CYS A 66 -13.26 0.65 -8.66
N GLY A 67 -13.13 1.14 -7.43
CA GLY A 67 -14.24 1.36 -6.51
C GLY A 67 -14.91 0.11 -5.95
N ALA A 68 -14.35 -1.08 -6.15
CA ALA A 68 -14.88 -2.31 -5.55
C ALA A 68 -14.58 -2.41 -4.04
N ASP A 69 -15.40 -3.20 -3.36
CA ASP A 69 -15.18 -3.59 -1.96
C ASP A 69 -14.44 -4.93 -1.91
N LEU A 70 -13.15 -4.93 -1.56
CA LEU A 70 -12.32 -6.12 -1.32
C LEU A 70 -11.97 -6.28 0.17
N ALA A 71 -12.77 -5.74 1.08
CA ALA A 71 -12.48 -5.84 2.51
C ALA A 71 -12.34 -7.32 2.94
N GLY A 72 -11.22 -7.66 3.56
CA GLY A 72 -10.89 -9.03 3.98
C GLY A 72 -10.70 -10.04 2.84
N ALA A 73 -10.58 -9.60 1.58
CA ALA A 73 -10.30 -10.50 0.46
C ALA A 73 -8.91 -11.14 0.57
N THR A 74 -8.77 -12.35 0.03
CA THR A 74 -7.50 -13.07 -0.03
C THR A 74 -6.96 -13.01 -1.45
N LEU A 75 -5.79 -12.41 -1.66
CA LEU A 75 -5.08 -12.27 -2.94
C LEU A 75 -3.66 -12.87 -2.87
N ILE A 76 -3.45 -13.85 -1.99
CA ILE A 76 -2.13 -14.45 -1.76
C ILE A 76 -1.56 -15.00 -3.08
N GLY A 77 -0.38 -14.53 -3.45
CA GLY A 77 0.32 -14.93 -4.69
C GLY A 77 -0.45 -14.64 -5.98
N ALA A 78 -1.50 -13.82 -5.94
CA ALA A 78 -2.23 -13.42 -7.13
C ALA A 78 -1.36 -12.53 -8.03
N ASN A 79 -1.55 -12.63 -9.34
CA ASN A 79 -1.01 -11.65 -10.27
C ASN A 79 -2.01 -10.51 -10.44
N VAL A 80 -1.67 -9.32 -9.96
CA VAL A 80 -2.51 -8.12 -9.97
C VAL A 80 -1.77 -6.97 -10.66
N SER A 81 -0.80 -7.30 -11.52
CA SER A 81 -0.03 -6.32 -12.29
C SER A 81 -0.92 -5.52 -13.20
N LEU A 82 -0.58 -4.24 -13.41
CA LEU A 82 -1.31 -3.31 -14.29
C LEU A 82 -2.79 -3.08 -13.93
N ALA A 83 -3.31 -3.69 -12.87
CA ALA A 83 -4.71 -3.60 -12.50
C ALA A 83 -5.08 -2.21 -11.96
N ASP A 84 -6.31 -1.79 -12.24
CA ASP A 84 -6.88 -0.55 -11.69
C ASP A 84 -7.65 -0.84 -10.41
N LEU A 85 -6.99 -0.67 -9.27
CA LEU A 85 -7.52 -0.80 -7.91
C LEU A 85 -7.82 0.56 -7.26
N ARG A 86 -7.94 1.64 -8.05
CA ARG A 86 -8.16 2.98 -7.49
C ARG A 86 -9.46 3.03 -6.71
N ARG A 87 -9.41 3.73 -5.57
CA ARG A 87 -10.56 3.92 -4.66
C ARG A 87 -11.23 2.62 -4.19
N CYS A 88 -10.53 1.50 -4.24
CA CYS A 88 -11.02 0.25 -3.65
C CYS A 88 -10.91 0.26 -2.14
N ASP A 89 -11.74 -0.56 -1.49
CA ASP A 89 -11.56 -0.93 -0.09
C ASP A 89 -10.82 -2.26 0.00
N LEU A 90 -9.58 -2.26 0.49
CA LEU A 90 -8.73 -3.42 0.72
C LEU A 90 -8.45 -3.59 2.22
N THR A 91 -9.33 -3.06 3.08
CA THR A 91 -9.15 -3.13 4.54
C THR A 91 -9.00 -4.58 4.97
N ALA A 92 -7.95 -4.89 5.71
CA ALA A 92 -7.62 -6.23 6.18
C ALA A 92 -7.51 -7.31 5.07
N ALA A 93 -7.32 -6.91 3.81
CA ALA A 93 -7.05 -7.86 2.72
C ALA A 93 -5.65 -8.47 2.86
N ASP A 94 -5.51 -9.73 2.44
CA ASP A 94 -4.23 -10.44 2.44
C ASP A 94 -3.69 -10.54 1.01
N LEU A 95 -2.70 -9.73 0.69
CA LEU A 95 -1.99 -9.69 -0.59
C LEU A 95 -0.61 -10.35 -0.49
N THR A 96 -0.36 -11.21 0.50
CA THR A 96 0.98 -11.79 0.72
C THR A 96 1.56 -12.38 -0.56
N GLY A 97 2.75 -11.90 -0.95
CA GLY A 97 3.46 -12.36 -2.14
C GLY A 97 2.78 -12.07 -3.48
N ALA A 98 1.74 -11.23 -3.52
CA ALA A 98 1.09 -10.84 -4.77
C ALA A 98 2.01 -10.00 -5.66
N ASN A 99 1.82 -10.10 -6.98
CA ASN A 99 2.45 -9.19 -7.92
C ASN A 99 1.53 -7.98 -8.14
N LEU A 100 1.96 -6.81 -7.69
CA LEU A 100 1.30 -5.51 -7.86
C LEU A 100 2.09 -4.60 -8.82
N SER A 101 3.01 -5.13 -9.62
CA SER A 101 3.86 -4.30 -10.48
C SER A 101 3.00 -3.44 -11.40
N GLU A 102 3.25 -2.13 -11.39
CA GLU A 102 2.52 -1.12 -12.18
C GLU A 102 1.01 -1.02 -11.88
N ALA A 103 0.53 -1.62 -10.79
CA ALA A 103 -0.87 -1.50 -10.37
C ALA A 103 -1.20 -0.08 -9.87
N LEU A 104 -2.44 0.35 -10.06
CA LEU A 104 -2.94 1.66 -9.63
C LEU A 104 -3.80 1.51 -8.37
N LEU A 105 -3.30 1.91 -7.22
CA LEU A 105 -3.97 1.86 -5.91
C LEU A 105 -4.31 3.26 -5.36
N ASP A 106 -4.37 4.28 -6.22
CA ASP A 106 -4.58 5.67 -5.78
C ASP A 106 -5.89 5.85 -5.00
N GLY A 107 -5.78 6.51 -3.84
CA GLY A 107 -6.90 6.77 -2.93
C GLY A 107 -7.61 5.52 -2.39
N SER A 108 -7.02 4.33 -2.54
CA SER A 108 -7.56 3.10 -1.97
C SER A 108 -7.30 3.02 -0.46
N ARG A 109 -8.09 2.19 0.22
CA ARG A 109 -8.00 1.96 1.66
C ARG A 109 -7.40 0.60 1.95
N LEU A 110 -6.15 0.57 2.41
CA LEU A 110 -5.39 -0.64 2.77
C LEU A 110 -5.11 -0.72 4.28
N VAL A 111 -6.05 -0.23 5.10
CA VAL A 111 -5.87 -0.22 6.56
C VAL A 111 -5.81 -1.67 7.06
N ASP A 112 -4.80 -1.99 7.87
CA ASP A 112 -4.54 -3.34 8.39
C ASP A 112 -4.32 -4.41 7.29
N ALA A 113 -4.08 -4.02 6.03
CA ALA A 113 -3.83 -4.97 4.94
C ALA A 113 -2.45 -5.63 5.08
N VAL A 114 -2.36 -6.90 4.68
CA VAL A 114 -1.09 -7.64 4.64
C VAL A 114 -0.56 -7.60 3.21
N LEU A 115 0.50 -6.85 2.98
CA LEU A 115 1.24 -6.74 1.72
C LEU A 115 2.65 -7.31 1.86
N ALA A 116 2.86 -8.28 2.75
CA ALA A 116 4.18 -8.83 3.00
C ALA A 116 4.72 -9.53 1.74
N GLY A 117 5.93 -9.17 1.32
CA GLY A 117 6.61 -9.78 0.18
C GLY A 117 6.00 -9.44 -1.19
N VAL A 118 5.14 -8.42 -1.30
CA VAL A 118 4.58 -8.04 -2.61
C VAL A 118 5.65 -7.47 -3.53
N ASP A 119 5.51 -7.71 -4.83
CA ASP A 119 6.22 -6.95 -5.86
C ASP A 119 5.35 -5.78 -6.30
N ALA A 120 5.59 -4.57 -5.78
CA ALA A 120 4.87 -3.36 -6.16
C ALA A 120 5.77 -2.37 -6.91
N ARG A 121 6.69 -2.89 -7.73
CA ARG A 121 7.52 -2.05 -8.61
C ARG A 121 6.67 -1.15 -9.47
N SER A 122 7.00 0.14 -9.51
CA SER A 122 6.29 1.16 -10.29
C SER A 122 4.78 1.26 -9.98
N ALA A 123 4.29 0.66 -8.90
CA ALA A 123 2.90 0.76 -8.50
C ALA A 123 2.59 2.17 -7.97
N SER A 124 1.34 2.62 -8.13
CA SER A 124 0.90 3.92 -7.63
C SER A 124 0.05 3.75 -6.39
N PHE A 125 0.42 4.42 -5.30
CA PHE A 125 -0.29 4.47 -4.02
C PHE A 125 -0.65 5.92 -3.65
N LEU A 126 -0.88 6.79 -4.63
CA LEU A 126 -1.06 8.22 -4.38
C LEU A 126 -2.28 8.45 -3.49
N GLY A 127 -2.08 9.10 -2.34
CA GLY A 127 -3.17 9.35 -1.39
C GLY A 127 -3.78 8.10 -0.76
N ALA A 128 -3.18 6.92 -0.93
CA ALA A 128 -3.70 5.67 -0.36
C ALA A 128 -3.57 5.65 1.17
N GLN A 129 -4.46 4.92 1.85
CA GLN A 129 -4.42 4.74 3.29
C GLN A 129 -3.79 3.39 3.64
N LEU A 130 -2.52 3.38 4.03
CA LEU A 130 -1.73 2.19 4.41
C LEU A 130 -1.52 2.12 5.94
N ILE A 131 -2.49 2.61 6.72
CA ILE A 131 -2.37 2.68 8.18
C ILE A 131 -2.29 1.25 8.73
N ARG A 132 -1.24 0.95 9.51
CA ARG A 132 -0.95 -0.40 10.05
C ARG A 132 -0.83 -1.49 8.98
N ALA A 133 -0.63 -1.13 7.71
CA ALA A 133 -0.40 -2.09 6.65
C ALA A 133 0.97 -2.76 6.82
N ASP A 134 1.07 -4.05 6.52
CA ASP A 134 2.33 -4.77 6.52
C ASP A 134 2.95 -4.82 5.13
N LEU A 135 3.96 -4.01 4.86
CA LEU A 135 4.74 -3.97 3.63
C LEU A 135 6.13 -4.63 3.81
N SER A 136 6.29 -5.49 4.81
CA SER A 136 7.58 -6.11 5.07
C SER A 136 8.05 -6.98 3.91
N ASN A 137 9.36 -6.94 3.62
CA ASN A 137 10.00 -7.70 2.54
C ASN A 137 9.50 -7.36 1.12
N SER A 138 8.75 -6.28 0.95
CA SER A 138 8.14 -5.92 -0.34
C SER A 138 9.11 -5.16 -1.25
N ASN A 139 8.91 -5.26 -2.56
CA ASN A 139 9.64 -4.48 -3.55
C ASN A 139 8.84 -3.25 -3.95
N LEU A 140 9.27 -2.08 -3.50
CA LEU A 140 8.63 -0.78 -3.77
C LEU A 140 9.44 0.05 -4.78
N THR A 141 10.32 -0.57 -5.58
CA THR A 141 11.20 0.19 -6.49
C THR A 141 10.38 0.96 -7.52
N GLY A 142 10.51 2.28 -7.49
CA GLY A 142 9.75 3.17 -8.39
C GLY A 142 8.29 3.38 -7.99
N ALA A 143 7.83 2.85 -6.86
CA ALA A 143 6.46 3.02 -6.41
C ALA A 143 6.18 4.48 -6.01
N ALA A 144 5.02 5.00 -6.42
CA ALA A 144 4.60 6.38 -6.12
C ALA A 144 3.77 6.42 -4.83
N LEU A 145 4.36 6.93 -3.74
CA LEU A 145 3.73 6.99 -2.41
C LEU A 145 3.36 8.41 -1.96
N SER A 146 3.33 9.38 -2.87
CA SER A 146 3.02 10.77 -2.52
C SER A 146 1.62 10.91 -1.92
N GLY A 147 1.53 11.52 -0.75
CA GLY A 147 0.28 11.69 0.00
C GLY A 147 -0.26 10.40 0.64
N ALA A 148 0.42 9.26 0.50
CA ALA A 148 0.02 8.02 1.17
C ALA A 148 0.16 8.16 2.69
N ASN A 149 -0.82 7.65 3.42
CA ASN A 149 -0.75 7.58 4.87
C ASN A 149 -0.16 6.24 5.32
N LEU A 150 1.07 6.27 5.82
CA LEU A 150 1.83 5.11 6.30
C LEU A 150 1.90 5.03 7.83
N THR A 151 1.00 5.68 8.57
CA THR A 151 0.99 5.63 10.05
C THR A 151 0.99 4.18 10.53
N ASP A 152 1.98 3.83 11.36
CA ASP A 152 2.19 2.49 11.92
C ASP A 152 2.35 1.36 10.88
N ALA A 153 2.63 1.69 9.62
CA ALA A 153 2.91 0.68 8.60
C ALA A 153 4.25 -0.03 8.88
N ASN A 154 4.29 -1.34 8.68
CA ASN A 154 5.51 -2.12 8.77
C ASN A 154 6.24 -2.11 7.42
N LEU A 155 7.44 -1.52 7.37
CA LEU A 155 8.28 -1.46 6.16
C LEU A 155 9.58 -2.28 6.32
N ALA A 156 9.64 -3.20 7.28
CA ALA A 156 10.85 -3.97 7.56
C ALA A 156 11.33 -4.71 6.31
N ALA A 157 12.60 -4.53 5.93
CA ALA A 157 13.21 -5.15 4.75
C ALA A 157 12.52 -4.83 3.40
N ALA A 158 11.67 -3.81 3.33
CA ALA A 158 11.14 -3.34 2.05
C ALA A 158 12.26 -2.69 1.22
N THR A 159 12.35 -3.06 -0.06
CA THR A 159 13.35 -2.52 -1.01
C THR A 159 12.73 -1.45 -1.89
N GLY A 160 13.54 -0.60 -2.52
CA GLY A 160 13.04 0.42 -3.45
C GLY A 160 12.28 1.58 -2.80
N ALA A 161 12.12 1.55 -1.48
CA ALA A 161 11.49 2.60 -0.66
C ALA A 161 12.37 3.86 -0.47
N ALA A 162 13.38 4.06 -1.32
CA ALA A 162 14.46 5.04 -1.15
C ALA A 162 14.05 6.52 -1.29
N ILE A 163 12.75 6.85 -1.45
CA ILE A 163 12.24 8.23 -1.36
C ILE A 163 11.06 8.35 -0.35
N ALA A 164 10.41 7.26 0.06
CA ALA A 164 9.17 7.31 0.85
C ALA A 164 9.38 7.34 2.38
N VAL A 165 10.53 6.89 2.89
CA VAL A 165 10.84 6.96 4.34
C VAL A 165 11.23 8.38 4.79
N PHE A 166 11.42 9.33 3.86
CA PHE A 166 11.67 10.73 4.22
C PHE A 166 10.39 11.50 4.62
N HIS A 167 9.19 11.08 4.18
CA HIS A 167 7.93 11.77 4.48
C HIS A 167 7.01 11.06 5.49
N ALA A 168 7.13 9.74 5.69
CA ALA A 168 6.33 9.05 6.70
C ALA A 168 6.77 9.37 8.15
N ARG A 169 7.97 9.93 8.37
CA ARG A 169 8.51 10.26 9.71
C ARG A 169 8.51 11.74 10.09
N THR A 170 8.27 12.68 9.17
CA THR A 170 8.09 14.09 9.55
C THR A 170 6.68 14.40 10.05
N ALA A 171 5.72 13.50 9.86
CA ALA A 171 4.32 13.69 10.27
C ALA A 171 4.01 13.30 11.73
N GLN A 172 4.96 12.79 12.53
CA GLN A 172 4.66 12.58 13.96
C GLN A 172 5.73 12.94 15.00
N HIS A 173 7.04 12.97 14.74
CA HIS A 173 7.97 13.57 15.73
C HIS A 173 9.25 14.13 15.10
N VAL A 174 9.31 15.47 15.11
CA VAL A 174 10.49 16.32 15.30
C VAL A 174 11.70 15.55 15.87
N ALA A 175 12.61 15.12 15.01
CA ALA A 175 13.82 14.41 15.41
C ALA A 175 15.06 15.17 14.91
N THR A 176 15.94 15.57 15.83
CA THR A 176 17.26 16.15 15.53
C THR A 176 18.11 15.20 14.67
N GLY A 177 19.08 15.74 13.92
CA GLY A 177 19.93 14.96 13.01
C GLY A 177 20.57 13.67 13.56
N LYS A 178 20.90 13.59 14.86
CA LYS A 178 21.43 12.36 15.49
C LYS A 178 20.40 11.22 15.62
N ALA A 179 19.12 11.54 15.71
CA ALA A 179 18.05 10.54 15.77
C ALA A 179 17.82 9.89 14.40
N LEU A 180 17.96 10.66 13.32
CA LEU A 180 17.95 10.13 11.96
C LEU A 180 19.10 9.14 11.71
N GLU A 181 20.31 9.44 12.18
CA GLU A 181 21.47 8.53 12.08
C GLU A 181 21.26 7.22 12.86
N ALA A 182 20.68 7.28 14.07
CA ALA A 182 20.38 6.08 14.86
C ALA A 182 19.26 5.24 14.24
N ILE A 183 18.22 5.89 13.71
CA ILE A 183 17.12 5.24 12.97
C ILE A 183 17.63 4.57 11.69
N ALA A 184 18.50 5.24 10.94
CA ALA A 184 19.09 4.69 9.73
C ALA A 184 19.89 3.42 10.04
N ARG A 185 20.65 3.43 11.15
CA ARG A 185 21.40 2.26 11.61
C ARG A 185 20.50 1.11 12.06
N ASP A 186 19.45 1.38 12.84
CA ASP A 186 18.50 0.37 13.32
C ASP A 186 17.68 -0.25 12.18
N LEU A 187 17.47 0.49 11.09
CA LEU A 187 16.77 0.03 9.88
C LEU A 187 17.71 -0.57 8.82
N GLY A 188 19.02 -0.66 9.08
CA GLY A 188 20.01 -1.20 8.13
C GLY A 188 20.20 -0.34 6.86
N LEU A 189 19.93 0.96 6.97
CA LEU A 189 19.97 1.94 5.88
C LEU A 189 21.31 2.69 5.79
N ASP A 190 22.38 2.17 6.38
CA ASP A 190 23.69 2.85 6.45
C ASP A 190 24.24 3.23 5.06
N ASP A 191 23.97 2.44 4.02
CA ASP A 191 24.34 2.72 2.62
C ASP A 191 23.47 3.81 1.94
N TYR A 192 22.32 4.15 2.52
CA TYR A 192 21.38 5.14 2.00
C TYR A 192 21.54 6.54 2.62
N VAL A 193 22.23 6.66 3.76
CA VAL A 193 22.49 7.95 4.44
C VAL A 193 23.20 8.94 3.51
N GLY A 194 24.13 8.46 2.67
CA GLY A 194 24.83 9.29 1.70
C GLY A 194 23.94 9.90 0.60
N GLN A 195 22.77 9.31 0.34
CA GLN A 195 21.85 9.75 -0.70
C GLN A 195 20.88 10.84 -0.22
N VAL A 196 20.58 10.90 1.09
CA VAL A 196 19.66 11.88 1.70
C VAL A 196 20.37 13.09 2.35
N GLU A 197 21.70 13.06 2.48
CA GLU A 197 22.49 14.17 3.06
C GLU A 197 22.30 15.53 2.35
N PRO A 198 22.16 15.63 1.02
CA PRO A 198 21.87 16.90 0.35
C PRO A 198 20.54 17.53 0.77
N GLU A 199 19.51 16.71 1.01
CA GLU A 199 18.17 17.16 1.42
C GLU A 199 18.17 17.63 2.88
N LEU A 200 18.90 16.91 3.75
CA LEU A 200 19.15 17.33 5.13
C LEU A 200 19.92 18.66 5.19
N GLN A 201 20.90 18.86 4.30
CA GLN A 201 21.62 20.12 4.20
C GLN A 201 20.72 21.28 3.72
N ALA A 202 19.82 21.03 2.77
CA ALA A 202 18.85 22.02 2.31
C ALA A 202 17.90 22.48 3.43
N LEU A 203 17.41 21.55 4.26
CA LEU A 203 16.55 21.87 5.41
C LEU A 203 17.29 22.69 6.48
N ARG A 204 18.57 22.38 6.74
CA ARG A 204 19.43 23.17 7.65
C ARG A 204 19.65 24.60 7.15
N GLN A 205 19.81 24.78 5.84
CA GLN A 205 19.99 26.11 5.22
C GLN A 205 18.75 26.99 5.29
N GLN A 206 17.56 26.40 5.43
CA GLN A 206 16.29 27.13 5.59
C GLN A 206 16.02 27.60 7.04
N GLY A 207 16.97 27.43 7.97
CA GLY A 207 16.88 27.95 9.33
C GLY A 207 15.90 27.22 10.25
N LEU A 208 15.36 26.07 9.83
CA LEU A 208 14.54 25.21 10.66
C LEU A 208 15.42 24.52 11.70
N THR A 209 15.38 25.02 12.94
CA THR A 209 16.06 24.39 14.09
C THR A 209 15.07 23.57 14.90
N VAL A 210 15.45 22.32 15.17
CA VAL A 210 14.65 21.35 15.90
C VAL A 210 14.99 21.43 17.39
N THR A 211 14.08 21.95 18.21
CA THR A 211 14.19 21.92 19.68
C THR A 211 13.53 20.66 20.24
N ALA A 212 14.21 20.02 21.19
CA ALA A 212 13.75 18.79 21.84
C ALA A 212 12.53 19.02 22.77
N PRO A 213 11.60 18.06 22.93
CA PRO A 213 10.63 18.12 24.00
C PRO A 213 11.28 17.70 25.33
N GLY A 214 11.38 18.67 26.25
CA GLY A 214 11.40 18.49 27.71
C GLY A 214 12.45 17.56 28.32
N THR A 215 13.56 18.13 28.80
CA THR A 215 14.05 17.76 30.15
C THR A 215 13.51 18.81 31.11
N SER A 216 12.85 18.34 32.16
CA SER A 216 12.24 19.14 33.21
C SER A 216 13.25 20.07 33.89
N GLN A 217 13.14 21.38 33.64
CA GLN A 217 13.37 22.40 34.67
C GLN A 217 12.38 23.53 34.44
N GLN A 218 11.51 23.77 35.43
CA GLN A 218 10.69 25.00 35.49
C GLN A 218 11.63 26.21 35.39
N PRO A 219 11.39 27.17 34.48
CA PRO A 219 12.04 28.45 34.58
C PRO A 219 11.45 29.20 35.77
N SER A 220 12.20 29.26 36.86
CA SER A 220 12.01 30.25 37.91
C SER A 220 12.14 31.65 37.30
N SER A 221 11.03 32.38 37.28
CA SER A 221 10.88 33.85 37.21
C SER A 221 11.94 34.63 36.43
N ILE A 222 11.54 35.20 35.29
CA ILE A 222 12.28 36.30 34.65
C ILE A 222 11.50 37.60 34.95
N SER A 223 12.10 38.46 35.76
CA SER A 223 11.67 39.83 36.01
C SER A 223 12.15 40.76 34.90
N TRP A 224 11.33 41.76 34.54
CA TRP A 224 11.68 42.79 33.58
C TRP A 224 12.36 43.99 34.25
N SER A 225 13.47 44.43 33.65
CA SER A 225 14.01 45.79 33.73
C SER A 225 14.82 46.06 32.48
#